data_AF-A0A2M9CW70-F1
#
_entry.id   AF-A0A2M9CW70-F1
#
_cell.length_a   1.000
_cell.length_b   1.000
_cell.length_c   1.000
_cell.angle_alpha   90.00
_cell.angle_beta   90.00
_cell.angle_gamma   90.00
#
_symmetry.space_group_name_H-M   'P 1'
#
loop_
_entity.id
_entity.type
_entity.pdbx_description
1 polymer ?
#
loop_
_entity_poly.entity_id
_entity_poly.type
_entity_poly.pdbx_seq_one_letter_code
_entity_poly.pdbx_strand_id
1 'polypeptide(L)'
;MNNSNNQLKNVTITIIFDGAALNRDEKIGGNILSIKKLNVNGETRSFIGKPAIRHYLFQTLKAGFGWKEAKVTNQGQVIQFDIFQDDILTSEELDVFGYMYTISGQTSITRKSPLGITKAVSLFSYNADMSFYANHDLLKRINNQGKDVNPNPFNKEEHSSFYKLTFTIDVDKLGKDIWIIEQYKYDQNNGDLFLEVRKPFELVLKNVNLKAKNEDNETELEEDQEVYIIDDKEILFSGSNIIVDENLVEKELDSKTNKEYIHFKPKYIYKDKKKDDAVQESTDSPKNKKKKEHEKIVDFSYIQDKRTFTIPIYDLNYNEEKKQLKIKIGVRKSIKCMKIDDYNFEFFDHNEIVDVNNNVNREKIGTIEIFHLGSDARKLQHEDNKNRVDDRGPFRVIFKVDEARKKKIITQLIEAIRNGLYAQSSGEANTIVPLFFMAAAVKVPSPVLHPYIDICHEQGTYKVIGVKDALSNGWIEKDHDSKPLLAYVQGSERLPFEPDGSVKIVSDWNQFMKGIGLSLDDKKDSQEGSSSSANPSNHQ
;
A
#
# COMPACT_ATOMS: atom_id res chain seq x y z
N MET A 1 30.94 26.56 11.03
CA MET A 1 31.01 25.14 10.63
C MET A 1 30.29 24.30 11.68
N ASN A 2 29.01 24.00 11.46
CA ASN A 2 28.23 23.06 12.27
C ASN A 2 27.40 22.21 11.29
N ASN A 3 28.06 21.35 10.52
CA ASN A 3 27.38 20.25 9.83
C ASN A 3 27.19 19.12 10.84
N SER A 4 26.26 19.29 11.77
CA SER A 4 25.74 18.17 12.57
C SER A 4 25.03 17.22 11.61
N ASN A 5 25.64 16.05 11.40
CA ASN A 5 25.16 14.97 10.55
C ASN A 5 23.81 14.46 11.07
N ASN A 6 22.72 15.11 10.68
CA ASN A 6 21.33 14.83 11.09
C ASN A 6 20.73 13.69 10.26
N GLN A 7 21.45 12.55 10.22
CA GLN A 7 21.08 11.39 9.41
C GLN A 7 19.96 10.60 10.09
N LEU A 8 18.93 10.23 9.33
CA LEU A 8 17.85 9.40 9.84
C LEU A 8 18.35 8.01 10.27
N LYS A 9 17.83 7.51 11.38
CA LYS A 9 18.24 6.23 11.99
C LYS A 9 17.11 5.22 11.97
N ASN A 10 17.43 3.93 11.81
CA ASN A 10 16.43 2.88 12.01
C ASN A 10 15.99 2.87 13.47
N VAL A 11 14.71 2.59 13.71
CA VAL A 11 14.12 2.66 15.06
C VAL A 11 13.45 1.34 15.40
N THR A 12 13.61 0.89 16.65
CA THR A 12 12.83 -0.21 17.23
C THR A 12 12.03 0.34 18.39
N ILE A 13 10.77 -0.07 18.53
CA ILE A 13 9.85 0.42 19.57
C ILE A 13 9.14 -0.77 20.19
N THR A 14 9.31 -0.99 21.48
CA THR A 14 8.55 -1.98 22.25
C THR A 14 7.59 -1.28 23.18
N ILE A 15 6.33 -1.69 23.16
CA ILE A 15 5.30 -1.21 24.06
C ILE A 15 4.70 -2.36 24.86
N ILE A 16 4.25 -2.02 26.07
CA ILE A 16 3.35 -2.86 26.87
C ILE A 16 2.08 -2.06 27.11
N PHE A 17 0.93 -2.66 26.85
CA PHE A 17 -0.38 -2.04 27.06
C PHE A 17 -1.32 -3.04 27.73
N ASP A 18 -2.35 -2.53 28.40
CA ASP A 18 -3.47 -3.35 28.86
C ASP A 18 -4.50 -3.46 27.75
N GLY A 19 -4.99 -4.66 27.50
CA GLY A 19 -6.00 -4.91 26.47
C GLY A 19 -6.86 -6.11 26.80
N ALA A 20 -8.03 -6.17 26.16
CA ALA A 20 -8.97 -7.26 26.32
C ALA A 20 -9.52 -7.70 24.95
N ALA A 21 -9.35 -8.99 24.62
CA ALA A 21 -10.01 -9.68 23.51
C ALA A 21 -10.18 -8.92 22.17
N LEU A 22 -9.23 -8.05 21.80
CA LEU A 22 -9.27 -7.15 20.63
C LEU A 22 -9.17 -7.86 19.27
N ASN A 23 -8.99 -9.19 19.26
CA ASN A 23 -8.78 -9.99 18.07
C ASN A 23 -9.33 -11.39 18.27
N ARG A 24 -10.56 -11.59 17.80
CA ARG A 24 -11.29 -12.84 17.92
C ARG A 24 -11.04 -13.74 16.71
N ASP A 25 -11.25 -15.03 16.92
CA ASP A 25 -11.17 -16.04 15.88
C ASP A 25 -12.56 -16.37 15.32
N GLU A 26 -12.58 -17.24 14.31
CA GLU A 26 -13.83 -17.82 13.81
C GLU A 26 -14.61 -18.52 14.93
N LYS A 27 -15.95 -18.54 14.80
CA LYS A 27 -16.82 -19.11 15.84
C LYS A 27 -16.59 -20.60 15.97
N ILE A 28 -16.21 -21.06 17.15
CA ILE A 28 -16.13 -22.49 17.46
C ILE A 28 -17.55 -23.00 17.68
N GLY A 29 -17.94 -24.09 17.00
CA GLY A 29 -19.27 -24.70 17.15
C GLY A 29 -20.44 -23.79 16.76
N GLY A 30 -20.20 -22.71 16.02
CA GLY A 30 -21.21 -21.74 15.57
C GLY A 30 -21.67 -20.71 16.63
N ASN A 31 -21.43 -20.95 17.92
CA ASN A 31 -21.95 -20.11 19.00
C ASN A 31 -20.90 -19.67 20.05
N ILE A 32 -19.62 -20.01 19.89
CA ILE A 32 -18.55 -19.57 20.78
C ILE A 32 -17.63 -18.59 20.04
N LEU A 33 -17.61 -17.33 20.50
CA LEU A 33 -16.66 -16.32 20.04
C LEU A 33 -15.30 -16.54 20.71
N SER A 34 -14.40 -17.27 20.04
CA SER A 34 -13.05 -17.58 20.53
C SER A 34 -12.10 -16.39 20.42
N ILE A 35 -11.11 -16.32 21.29
CA ILE A 35 -9.93 -15.45 21.13
C ILE A 35 -8.78 -16.21 20.46
N LYS A 36 -7.87 -15.50 19.79
CA LYS A 36 -6.67 -16.12 19.20
C LYS A 36 -5.66 -16.46 20.29
N LYS A 37 -5.14 -17.69 20.26
CA LYS A 37 -4.27 -18.28 21.29
C LYS A 37 -3.04 -18.94 20.67
N LEU A 38 -1.91 -18.96 21.38
CA LEU A 38 -0.71 -19.74 21.04
C LEU A 38 -0.07 -20.34 22.30
N ASN A 39 0.70 -21.41 22.12
CA ASN A 39 1.54 -21.95 23.20
C ASN A 39 2.87 -21.17 23.27
N VAL A 40 3.20 -20.65 24.44
CA VAL A 40 4.48 -20.02 24.76
C VAL A 40 5.04 -20.70 26.00
N ASN A 41 6.12 -21.46 25.83
CA ASN A 41 6.81 -22.16 26.92
C ASN A 41 5.89 -23.06 27.77
N GLY A 42 4.92 -23.75 27.13
CA GLY A 42 3.97 -24.62 27.82
C GLY A 42 2.70 -23.91 28.30
N GLU A 43 2.66 -22.58 28.30
CA GLU A 43 1.48 -21.81 28.68
C GLU A 43 0.66 -21.41 27.45
N THR A 44 -0.65 -21.43 27.59
CA THR A 44 -1.55 -20.90 26.56
C THR A 44 -1.65 -19.39 26.75
N ARG A 45 -1.29 -18.60 25.74
CA ARG A 45 -1.31 -17.13 25.76
C ARG A 45 -2.19 -16.60 24.64
N SER A 46 -2.96 -15.56 24.91
CA SER A 46 -3.74 -14.90 23.86
C SER A 46 -2.84 -13.95 23.06
N PHE A 47 -3.23 -13.68 21.82
CA PHE A 47 -2.50 -12.71 20.99
C PHE A 47 -3.39 -11.92 20.05
N ILE A 48 -2.90 -10.75 19.67
CA ILE A 48 -3.45 -9.93 18.58
C ILE A 48 -2.55 -10.12 17.36
N GLY A 49 -3.18 -10.50 16.24
CA GLY A 49 -2.47 -10.78 15.00
C GLY A 49 -1.83 -9.52 14.39
N LYS A 50 -0.69 -9.70 13.73
CA LYS A 50 -0.02 -8.64 12.97
C LYS A 50 -0.97 -7.88 12.02
N PRO A 51 -1.86 -8.54 11.23
CA PRO A 51 -2.79 -7.82 10.36
C PRO A 51 -3.75 -6.88 11.10
N ALA A 52 -4.17 -7.23 12.31
CA ALA A 52 -5.05 -6.37 13.11
C ALA A 52 -4.29 -5.18 13.68
N ILE A 53 -3.08 -5.38 14.21
CA ILE A 53 -2.23 -4.26 14.65
C ILE A 53 -1.93 -3.31 13.48
N ARG A 54 -1.63 -3.86 12.29
CA ARG A 54 -1.47 -3.08 11.06
C ARG A 54 -2.72 -2.24 10.79
N HIS A 55 -3.89 -2.86 10.81
CA HIS A 55 -5.16 -2.18 10.56
C HIS A 55 -5.42 -1.05 11.59
N TYR A 56 -5.27 -1.33 12.89
CA TYR A 56 -5.45 -0.33 13.94
C TYR A 56 -4.49 0.84 13.80
N LEU A 57 -3.22 0.55 13.52
CA LEU A 57 -2.23 1.59 13.26
C LEU A 57 -2.60 2.44 12.04
N PHE A 58 -3.00 1.82 10.94
CA PHE A 58 -3.40 2.56 9.75
C PHE A 58 -4.66 3.41 9.97
N GLN A 59 -5.69 2.88 10.64
CA GLN A 59 -6.89 3.66 10.99
C GLN A 59 -6.56 4.84 11.91
N THR A 60 -5.61 4.66 12.83
CA THR A 60 -5.10 5.74 13.69
C THR A 60 -4.39 6.81 12.86
N LEU A 61 -3.55 6.42 11.90
CA LEU A 61 -2.84 7.35 11.02
C LEU A 61 -3.79 8.11 10.09
N LYS A 62 -4.81 7.43 9.58
CA LYS A 62 -5.90 8.05 8.81
C LYS A 62 -6.65 9.09 9.63
N ALA A 63 -7.13 8.71 10.82
CA ALA A 63 -7.94 9.59 11.66
C ALA A 63 -7.13 10.75 12.28
N GLY A 64 -5.90 10.48 12.73
CA GLY A 64 -5.08 11.46 13.44
C GLY A 64 -4.24 12.37 12.53
N PHE A 65 -3.83 11.88 11.35
CA PHE A 65 -2.90 12.58 10.46
C PHE A 65 -3.39 12.72 9.02
N GLY A 66 -4.61 12.25 8.71
CA GLY A 66 -5.22 12.41 7.39
C GLY A 66 -4.60 11.55 6.30
N TRP A 67 -4.00 10.40 6.65
CA TRP A 67 -3.44 9.49 5.65
C TRP A 67 -4.50 9.00 4.68
N LYS A 68 -4.10 8.89 3.41
CA LYS A 68 -4.97 8.43 2.32
C LYS A 68 -4.95 6.90 2.22
N GLU A 69 -6.12 6.30 2.09
CA GLU A 69 -6.27 4.89 1.69
C GLU A 69 -5.80 4.70 0.24
N ALA A 70 -4.87 3.77 0.05
CA ALA A 70 -4.44 3.40 -1.28
C ALA A 70 -5.61 2.77 -2.05
N LYS A 71 -5.76 3.13 -3.33
CA LYS A 71 -6.75 2.49 -4.18
C LYS A 71 -6.49 0.99 -4.25
N VAL A 72 -7.57 0.23 -4.36
CA VAL A 72 -7.52 -1.22 -4.52
C VAL A 72 -8.15 -1.61 -5.85
N THR A 73 -7.69 -2.72 -6.39
CA THR A 73 -8.26 -3.34 -7.59
C THR A 73 -8.63 -4.79 -7.28
N ASN A 74 -9.61 -5.30 -8.01
CA ASN A 74 -10.00 -6.69 -7.94
C ASN A 74 -9.49 -7.40 -9.20
N GLN A 75 -8.58 -8.36 -9.01
CA GLN A 75 -8.08 -9.21 -10.09
C GLN A 75 -8.47 -10.67 -9.81
N GLY A 76 -9.51 -11.14 -10.49
CA GLY A 76 -10.09 -12.47 -10.25
C GLY A 76 -10.78 -12.56 -8.87
N GLN A 77 -10.23 -13.40 -7.99
CA GLN A 77 -10.70 -13.56 -6.60
C GLN A 77 -9.85 -12.81 -5.58
N VAL A 78 -8.83 -12.06 -6.02
CA VAL A 78 -7.86 -11.40 -5.15
C VAL A 78 -8.09 -9.90 -5.18
N ILE A 79 -8.34 -9.33 -4.00
CA ILE A 79 -8.32 -7.88 -3.77
C ILE A 79 -6.88 -7.49 -3.41
N GLN A 80 -6.30 -6.57 -4.18
CA GLN A 80 -4.93 -6.09 -3.98
C GLN A 80 -4.86 -4.56 -4.16
N PHE A 81 -3.76 -3.94 -3.70
CA PHE A 81 -3.53 -2.51 -3.95
C PHE A 81 -3.40 -2.25 -5.45
N ASP A 82 -3.96 -1.15 -5.94
CA ASP A 82 -3.78 -0.70 -7.32
C ASP A 82 -2.55 0.18 -7.42
N ILE A 83 -1.39 -0.46 -7.62
CA ILE A 83 -0.11 0.23 -7.72
C ILE A 83 0.03 1.07 -9.00
N PHE A 84 -0.91 0.93 -9.94
CA PHE A 84 -0.96 1.73 -11.15
C PHE A 84 -1.69 3.06 -10.91
N GLN A 85 -2.52 3.14 -9.89
CA GLN A 85 -3.18 4.36 -9.47
C GLN A 85 -2.40 5.09 -8.38
N ASP A 86 -2.00 4.38 -7.32
CA ASP A 86 -1.22 4.93 -6.22
C ASP A 86 0.15 4.24 -6.12
N ASP A 87 1.17 4.95 -5.67
CA ASP A 87 2.53 4.46 -5.48
C ASP A 87 3.12 5.03 -4.19
N ILE A 88 4.38 4.74 -3.88
CA ILE A 88 5.00 5.21 -2.63
C ILE A 88 5.18 6.74 -2.57
N LEU A 89 5.16 7.45 -3.71
CA LEU A 89 5.25 8.91 -3.75
C LEU A 89 3.89 9.54 -3.43
N THR A 90 2.80 8.84 -3.74
CA THR A 90 1.43 9.35 -3.63
C THR A 90 0.65 8.76 -2.46
N SER A 91 1.08 7.63 -1.89
CA SER A 91 0.43 6.96 -0.76
C SER A 91 1.44 6.56 0.33
N GLU A 92 1.24 7.12 1.52
CA GLU A 92 1.97 6.76 2.73
C GLU A 92 1.70 5.30 3.14
N GLU A 93 0.50 4.78 2.85
CA GLU A 93 0.12 3.40 3.16
C GLU A 93 1.02 2.42 2.40
N LEU A 94 1.19 2.63 1.09
CA LEU A 94 2.04 1.79 0.24
C LEU A 94 3.52 1.91 0.62
N ASP A 95 3.97 3.11 0.99
CA ASP A 95 5.35 3.32 1.41
C ASP A 95 5.67 2.52 2.69
N VAL A 96 4.84 2.66 3.74
CA VAL A 96 5.12 2.11 5.08
C VAL A 96 4.76 0.64 5.22
N PHE A 97 3.62 0.21 4.68
CA PHE A 97 3.14 -1.17 4.86
C PHE A 97 3.53 -2.12 3.74
N GLY A 98 4.08 -1.59 2.64
CA GLY A 98 4.43 -2.37 1.46
C GLY A 98 3.20 -3.00 0.78
N TYR A 99 3.48 -3.76 -0.27
CA TYR A 99 2.45 -4.39 -1.08
C TYR A 99 3.00 -5.57 -1.86
N MET A 100 2.09 -6.38 -2.39
CA MET A 100 2.37 -7.38 -3.40
C MET A 100 1.31 -7.22 -4.48
N TYR A 101 1.75 -6.85 -5.68
CA TYR A 101 0.91 -6.75 -6.85
C TYR A 101 1.17 -7.94 -7.75
N THR A 102 0.17 -8.79 -7.89
CA THR A 102 0.27 -9.97 -8.74
C THR A 102 -0.09 -9.60 -10.18
N ILE A 103 0.78 -9.96 -11.12
CA ILE A 103 0.54 -9.78 -12.55
C ILE A 103 0.35 -11.16 -13.16
N SER A 104 -0.73 -11.34 -13.92
CA SER A 104 -1.06 -12.66 -14.45
C SER A 104 -0.05 -13.09 -15.52
N GLY A 105 0.76 -14.11 -15.19
CA GLY A 105 1.74 -14.70 -16.12
C GLY A 105 3.14 -14.10 -16.01
N GLN A 106 3.38 -13.20 -15.04
CA GLN A 106 4.69 -12.61 -14.75
C GLN A 106 4.99 -12.67 -13.24
N THR A 107 6.22 -12.30 -12.88
CA THR A 107 6.63 -12.13 -11.48
C THR A 107 5.87 -10.97 -10.84
N SER A 108 5.43 -11.12 -9.60
CA SER A 108 4.74 -10.06 -8.85
C SER A 108 5.67 -8.89 -8.56
N ILE A 109 5.15 -7.67 -8.70
CA ILE A 109 5.84 -6.47 -8.18
C ILE A 109 5.61 -6.46 -6.68
N THR A 110 6.68 -6.57 -5.90
CA THR A 110 6.59 -6.75 -4.45
C THR A 110 7.47 -5.74 -3.73
N ARG A 111 6.88 -5.03 -2.78
CA ARG A 111 7.55 -4.14 -1.85
C ARG A 111 7.45 -4.72 -0.45
N LYS A 112 8.59 -5.07 0.14
CA LYS A 112 8.64 -5.49 1.55
C LYS A 112 8.37 -4.27 2.44
N SER A 113 7.38 -4.37 3.33
CA SER A 113 7.06 -3.39 4.37
C SER A 113 8.32 -2.92 5.10
N PRO A 114 8.67 -1.61 5.05
CA PRO A 114 9.69 -1.01 5.90
C PRO A 114 9.34 -1.07 7.39
N LEU A 115 8.03 -1.13 7.70
CA LEU A 115 7.55 -1.35 9.06
C LEU A 115 7.47 -2.85 9.39
N GLY A 116 8.24 -3.28 10.39
CA GLY A 116 8.09 -4.56 11.07
C GLY A 116 7.13 -4.44 12.25
N ILE A 117 6.32 -5.47 12.47
CA ILE A 117 5.31 -5.54 13.54
C ILE A 117 5.30 -6.98 14.06
N THR A 118 5.50 -7.17 15.37
CA THR A 118 5.34 -8.50 16.01
C THR A 118 3.85 -8.81 16.24
N LYS A 119 3.52 -10.05 16.60
CA LYS A 119 2.23 -10.29 17.26
C LYS A 119 2.23 -9.55 18.60
N ALA A 120 1.09 -9.02 19.04
CA ALA A 120 0.96 -8.58 20.42
C ALA A 120 0.59 -9.80 21.25
N VAL A 121 1.48 -10.27 22.13
CA VAL A 121 1.27 -11.51 22.91
C VAL A 121 1.05 -11.16 24.37
N SER A 122 0.10 -11.82 25.03
CA SER A 122 -0.15 -11.62 26.45
C SER A 122 1.10 -12.00 27.26
N LEU A 123 1.35 -11.26 28.34
CA LEU A 123 2.43 -11.56 29.28
C LEU A 123 2.00 -12.62 30.30
N PHE A 124 0.68 -12.82 30.47
CA PHE A 124 0.10 -13.84 31.34
C PHE A 124 -0.61 -14.94 30.55
N SER A 125 -0.78 -16.09 31.19
CA SER A 125 -1.54 -17.22 30.66
C SER A 125 -3.03 -16.91 30.58
N TYR A 126 -3.66 -17.40 29.52
CA TYR A 126 -5.11 -17.45 29.40
C TYR A 126 -5.66 -18.61 30.23
N ASN A 127 -6.62 -18.33 31.12
CA ASN A 127 -7.16 -19.28 32.08
C ASN A 127 -8.55 -19.83 31.70
N ALA A 128 -8.90 -19.79 30.41
CA ALA A 128 -10.18 -20.29 29.89
C ALA A 128 -11.43 -19.52 30.37
N ASP A 129 -11.30 -18.23 30.67
CA ASP A 129 -12.43 -17.40 31.09
C ASP A 129 -13.47 -17.27 29.96
N MET A 130 -14.73 -17.49 30.30
CA MET A 130 -15.84 -17.48 29.35
C MET A 130 -17.05 -16.76 29.93
N SER A 131 -17.70 -15.96 29.09
CA SER A 131 -18.91 -15.22 29.41
C SER A 131 -20.09 -15.71 28.56
N PHE A 132 -21.26 -15.85 29.19
CA PHE A 132 -22.50 -16.26 28.53
C PHE A 132 -23.37 -15.03 28.27
N TYR A 133 -23.78 -14.83 27.01
CA TYR A 133 -24.55 -13.68 26.57
C TYR A 133 -25.88 -14.11 25.94
N ALA A 134 -26.95 -13.36 26.24
CA ALA A 134 -28.24 -13.46 25.58
C ALA A 134 -28.94 -12.09 25.58
N ASN A 135 -29.51 -11.68 24.45
CA ASN A 135 -30.25 -10.42 24.38
C ASN A 135 -31.73 -10.62 24.73
N HIS A 136 -32.02 -10.62 26.04
CA HIS A 136 -33.38 -10.81 26.55
C HIS A 136 -34.32 -9.64 26.23
N ASP A 137 -33.80 -8.43 26.03
CA ASP A 137 -34.64 -7.27 25.71
C ASP A 137 -35.24 -7.39 24.30
N LEU A 138 -34.43 -7.72 23.30
CA LEU A 138 -34.92 -7.95 21.93
C LEU A 138 -35.88 -9.13 21.86
N LEU A 139 -35.61 -10.20 22.63
CA LEU A 139 -36.51 -11.35 22.75
C LEU A 139 -37.90 -10.94 23.28
N LYS A 140 -37.94 -10.13 24.35
CA LYS A 140 -39.21 -9.62 24.89
C LYS A 140 -39.95 -8.78 23.86
N ARG A 141 -39.24 -7.90 23.14
CA ARG A 141 -39.85 -7.04 22.11
C ARG A 141 -40.46 -7.85 20.97
N ILE A 142 -39.78 -8.88 20.48
CA ILE A 142 -40.28 -9.69 19.36
C ILE A 142 -41.47 -10.58 19.77
N ASN A 143 -41.45 -11.11 20.99
CA ASN A 143 -42.58 -11.87 21.55
C ASN A 143 -43.80 -10.96 21.76
N ASN A 144 -43.60 -9.72 22.22
CA ASN A 144 -44.67 -8.73 22.33
C ASN A 144 -45.23 -8.27 20.97
N GLN A 145 -44.48 -8.45 19.88
CA GLN A 145 -44.96 -8.23 18.50
C GLN A 145 -45.71 -9.45 17.93
N GLY A 146 -46.00 -10.47 18.77
CA GLY A 146 -46.76 -11.65 18.39
C GLY A 146 -45.94 -12.72 17.64
N LYS A 147 -44.60 -12.60 17.62
CA LYS A 147 -43.71 -13.61 17.07
C LYS A 147 -43.09 -14.42 18.19
N ASP A 148 -43.42 -15.70 18.29
CA ASP A 148 -42.84 -16.60 19.28
C ASP A 148 -41.43 -17.02 18.85
N VAL A 149 -40.42 -16.38 19.45
CA VAL A 149 -39.01 -16.62 19.15
C VAL A 149 -38.30 -17.06 20.43
N ASN A 150 -37.36 -18.00 20.30
CA ASN A 150 -36.53 -18.47 21.41
C ASN A 150 -35.26 -17.60 21.57
N PRO A 151 -34.71 -17.50 22.81
CA PRO A 151 -33.43 -16.83 23.01
C PRO A 151 -32.33 -17.49 22.18
N ASN A 152 -31.43 -16.67 21.63
CA ASN A 152 -30.24 -17.12 20.93
C ASN A 152 -28.99 -16.81 21.78
N PRO A 153 -28.67 -17.65 22.78
CA PRO A 153 -27.50 -17.43 23.60
C PRO A 153 -26.21 -17.76 22.87
N PHE A 154 -25.15 -17.05 23.20
CA PHE A 154 -23.80 -17.33 22.71
C PHE A 154 -22.77 -17.19 23.84
N ASN A 155 -21.66 -17.90 23.70
CA ASN A 155 -20.53 -17.79 24.62
C ASN A 155 -19.43 -16.94 24.00
N LYS A 156 -18.66 -16.26 24.85
CA LYS A 156 -17.55 -15.41 24.45
C LYS A 156 -16.39 -15.68 25.39
N GLU A 157 -15.28 -16.15 24.84
CA GLU A 157 -14.04 -16.21 25.61
C GLU A 157 -13.57 -14.80 25.92
N GLU A 158 -13.13 -14.56 27.15
CA GLU A 158 -12.65 -13.25 27.59
C GLU A 158 -11.23 -13.39 28.14
N HIS A 159 -10.39 -12.38 27.92
CA HIS A 159 -9.08 -12.34 28.55
C HIS A 159 -8.59 -10.90 28.56
N SER A 160 -8.43 -10.35 29.76
CA SER A 160 -7.76 -9.06 29.97
C SER A 160 -6.34 -9.33 30.45
N SER A 161 -5.36 -8.73 29.81
CA SER A 161 -3.95 -8.96 30.13
C SER A 161 -3.09 -7.80 29.66
N PHE A 162 -1.85 -7.77 30.14
CA PHE A 162 -0.82 -6.94 29.53
C PHE A 162 -0.30 -7.63 28.28
N TYR A 163 -0.23 -6.90 27.17
CA TYR A 163 0.28 -7.38 25.89
C TYR A 163 1.59 -6.69 25.56
N LYS A 164 2.58 -7.45 25.08
CA LYS A 164 3.85 -6.93 24.56
C LYS A 164 3.83 -6.92 23.03
N LEU A 165 4.20 -5.78 22.45
CA LEU A 165 4.20 -5.55 21.01
C LEU A 165 5.44 -4.74 20.61
N THR A 166 6.08 -5.10 19.51
CA THR A 166 7.24 -4.37 18.98
C THR A 166 7.06 -3.98 17.52
N PHE A 167 7.45 -2.74 17.22
CA PHE A 167 7.54 -2.15 15.90
C PHE A 167 9.00 -1.93 15.52
N THR A 168 9.34 -2.05 14.24
CA THR A 168 10.67 -1.72 13.71
C THR A 168 10.53 -0.89 12.44
N ILE A 169 11.27 0.20 12.33
CA ILE A 169 11.23 1.11 11.18
C ILE A 169 12.58 1.00 10.45
N ASP A 170 12.54 0.47 9.24
CA ASP A 170 13.67 0.41 8.31
C ASP A 170 13.69 1.69 7.46
N VAL A 171 14.48 2.67 7.90
CA VAL A 171 14.61 3.99 7.27
C VAL A 171 15.28 3.90 5.90
N ASP A 172 16.16 2.93 5.68
CA ASP A 172 16.84 2.77 4.39
C ASP A 172 15.88 2.30 3.28
N LYS A 173 14.84 1.54 3.65
CA LYS A 173 13.78 1.12 2.74
C LYS A 173 12.61 2.10 2.63
N LEU A 174 12.29 2.80 3.72
CA LEU A 174 11.19 3.77 3.73
C LEU A 174 11.51 4.92 2.76
N GLY A 175 10.55 5.24 1.90
CA GLY A 175 10.70 6.25 0.87
C GLY A 175 11.49 5.81 -0.36
N LYS A 176 11.81 4.52 -0.52
CA LYS A 176 12.54 4.02 -1.71
C LYS A 176 11.92 2.74 -2.26
N ASP A 177 11.47 2.74 -3.52
CA ASP A 177 10.92 1.57 -4.19
C ASP A 177 11.58 1.26 -5.52
N ILE A 178 11.57 0.00 -5.97
CA ILE A 178 12.28 -0.44 -7.18
C ILE A 178 11.39 -1.32 -8.03
N TRP A 179 11.15 -0.90 -9.28
CA TRP A 179 10.41 -1.67 -10.27
C TRP A 179 11.32 -2.09 -11.41
N ILE A 180 11.03 -3.25 -12.00
CA ILE A 180 11.63 -3.71 -13.24
C ILE A 180 10.56 -3.62 -14.32
N ILE A 181 10.83 -2.87 -15.38
CA ILE A 181 9.88 -2.61 -16.45
C ILE A 181 10.49 -2.92 -17.81
N GLU A 182 9.65 -3.09 -18.83
CA GLU A 182 10.09 -3.42 -20.18
C GLU A 182 10.44 -2.17 -20.99
N GLN A 183 9.64 -1.10 -20.85
CA GLN A 183 9.81 0.14 -21.60
C GLN A 183 9.31 1.35 -20.80
N TYR A 184 9.79 2.55 -21.14
CA TYR A 184 9.23 3.80 -20.62
C TYR A 184 9.15 4.84 -21.74
N LYS A 185 8.27 5.83 -21.57
CA LYS A 185 8.13 6.96 -22.50
C LYS A 185 7.85 8.23 -21.71
N TYR A 186 8.56 9.31 -22.03
CA TYR A 186 8.24 10.64 -21.53
C TYR A 186 7.47 11.43 -22.59
N ASP A 187 6.31 12.00 -22.22
CA ASP A 187 5.56 12.94 -23.03
C ASP A 187 5.88 14.37 -22.58
N GLN A 188 6.71 15.05 -23.38
CA GLN A 188 7.15 16.42 -23.12
C GLN A 188 6.03 17.45 -23.18
N ASN A 189 4.94 17.17 -23.91
CA ASN A 189 3.84 18.14 -24.08
C ASN A 189 2.95 18.20 -22.84
N ASN A 190 2.71 17.05 -22.21
CA ASN A 190 1.83 16.91 -21.06
C ASN A 190 2.58 16.78 -19.73
N GLY A 191 3.90 16.54 -19.77
CA GLY A 191 4.71 16.30 -18.59
C GLY A 191 4.41 14.96 -17.93
N ASP A 192 4.21 13.91 -18.73
CA ASP A 192 3.83 12.59 -18.22
C ASP A 192 4.91 11.54 -18.53
N LEU A 193 5.29 10.77 -17.51
CA LEU A 193 6.12 9.59 -17.62
C LEU A 193 5.23 8.35 -17.63
N PHE A 194 5.33 7.57 -18.70
CA PHE A 194 4.67 6.28 -18.85
C PHE A 194 5.67 5.16 -18.58
N LEU A 195 5.35 4.27 -17.65
CA LEU A 195 6.13 3.08 -17.34
C LEU A 195 5.35 1.84 -17.80
N GLU A 196 5.91 1.09 -18.74
CA GLU A 196 5.30 -0.11 -19.30
C GLU A 196 5.86 -1.36 -18.63
N VAL A 197 5.05 -1.96 -17.76
CA VAL A 197 5.43 -3.17 -17.02
C VAL A 197 5.33 -4.42 -17.90
N ARG A 198 4.42 -4.42 -18.87
CA ARG A 198 4.24 -5.50 -19.83
C ARG A 198 4.03 -4.95 -21.24
N LYS A 199 4.68 -5.58 -22.21
CA LYS A 199 4.54 -5.23 -23.62
C LYS A 199 3.06 -5.32 -24.04
N PRO A 200 2.46 -4.22 -24.49
CA PRO A 200 1.09 -4.25 -24.97
C PRO A 200 1.01 -5.06 -26.27
N PHE A 201 -0.07 -5.81 -26.43
CA PHE A 201 -0.43 -6.39 -27.74
C PHE A 201 -1.59 -5.60 -28.35
N GLU A 202 -1.68 -5.65 -29.67
CA GLU A 202 -2.62 -4.84 -30.43
C GLU A 202 -3.76 -5.71 -30.95
N LEU A 203 -4.95 -5.45 -30.43
CA LEU A 203 -6.18 -6.06 -30.89
C LEU A 203 -6.93 -5.08 -31.79
N VAL A 204 -7.28 -5.50 -33.01
CA VAL A 204 -8.13 -4.71 -33.90
C VAL A 204 -9.50 -5.36 -34.02
N LEU A 205 -10.54 -4.64 -33.60
CA LEU A 205 -11.94 -5.05 -33.78
C LEU A 205 -12.49 -4.44 -35.08
N LYS A 206 -13.34 -5.20 -35.78
CA LYS A 206 -14.04 -4.75 -37.00
C LYS A 206 -15.54 -4.57 -36.75
N ASN A 207 -16.19 -3.87 -37.67
CA ASN A 207 -17.63 -3.57 -37.63
C ASN A 207 -18.04 -2.78 -36.37
N VAL A 208 -17.15 -1.88 -35.93
CA VAL A 208 -17.39 -1.04 -34.75
C VAL A 208 -17.97 0.29 -35.20
N ASN A 209 -19.08 0.70 -34.60
CA ASN A 209 -19.68 2.02 -34.81
C ASN A 209 -19.53 2.86 -33.54
N LEU A 210 -19.20 4.15 -33.68
CA LEU A 210 -19.23 5.08 -32.55
C LEU A 210 -20.69 5.51 -32.31
N LYS A 211 -21.17 5.45 -31.07
CA LYS A 211 -22.51 5.92 -30.69
C LYS A 211 -22.51 7.45 -30.73
N ALA A 212 -23.42 8.05 -31.50
CA ALA A 212 -23.58 9.50 -31.54
C ALA A 212 -24.03 10.02 -30.16
N LYS A 213 -23.46 11.16 -29.71
CA LYS A 213 -23.99 11.90 -28.55
C LYS A 213 -25.36 12.45 -28.93
N ASN A 214 -26.44 11.78 -28.53
CA ASN A 214 -27.80 12.31 -28.69
C ASN A 214 -28.19 13.07 -27.40
N GLU A 215 -28.76 14.26 -27.55
CA GLU A 215 -29.19 15.17 -26.47
C GLU A 215 -30.39 14.63 -25.63
N ASP A 216 -30.95 13.46 -25.95
CA ASP A 216 -32.28 13.04 -25.48
C ASP A 216 -32.33 11.76 -24.62
N ASN A 217 -31.25 11.36 -23.94
CA ASN A 217 -31.34 10.24 -22.98
C ASN A 217 -30.80 10.62 -21.59
N GLU A 218 -31.72 10.60 -20.62
CA GLU A 218 -31.47 10.64 -19.16
C GLU A 218 -30.71 9.39 -18.68
N THR A 219 -29.47 9.23 -19.14
CA THR A 219 -28.49 8.34 -18.50
C THR A 219 -27.23 9.16 -18.27
N GLU A 220 -26.80 9.20 -17.01
CA GLU A 220 -25.60 9.86 -16.49
C GLU A 220 -24.33 9.38 -17.20
N LEU A 221 -24.11 9.81 -18.45
CA LEU A 221 -22.83 9.68 -19.13
C LEU A 221 -22.05 10.97 -18.84
N GLU A 222 -20.88 10.82 -18.20
CA GLU A 222 -19.95 11.94 -18.01
C GLU A 222 -19.55 12.53 -19.37
N GLU A 223 -19.35 13.85 -19.45
CA GLU A 223 -19.23 14.62 -20.71
C GLU A 223 -18.17 14.12 -21.71
N ASP A 224 -17.24 13.25 -21.28
CA ASP A 224 -16.09 12.74 -22.05
C ASP A 224 -16.10 11.21 -22.34
N GLN A 225 -17.20 10.49 -22.09
CA GLN A 225 -17.25 9.04 -22.34
C GLN A 225 -17.58 8.68 -23.80
N GLU A 226 -16.69 7.93 -24.44
CA GLU A 226 -16.91 7.36 -25.78
C GLU A 226 -17.52 5.95 -25.68
N VAL A 227 -18.58 5.70 -26.45
CA VAL A 227 -19.27 4.40 -26.50
C VAL A 227 -19.19 3.81 -27.90
N TYR A 228 -18.61 2.63 -28.01
CA TYR A 228 -18.44 1.89 -29.25
C TYR A 228 -19.42 0.72 -29.30
N ILE A 229 -20.01 0.44 -30.46
CA ILE A 229 -21.06 -0.58 -30.64
C ILE A 229 -20.61 -1.64 -31.66
N ILE A 230 -20.75 -2.92 -31.29
CA ILE A 230 -20.55 -4.09 -32.16
C ILE A 230 -21.72 -5.05 -31.95
N ASP A 231 -22.47 -5.40 -33.01
CA ASP A 231 -23.66 -6.30 -32.93
C ASP A 231 -24.62 -5.92 -31.77
N ASP A 232 -24.98 -4.64 -31.65
CA ASP A 232 -25.83 -4.08 -30.58
C ASP A 232 -25.25 -4.20 -29.15
N LYS A 233 -23.96 -4.53 -29.02
CA LYS A 233 -23.23 -4.60 -27.76
C LYS A 233 -22.29 -3.42 -27.59
N GLU A 234 -22.25 -2.89 -26.38
CA GLU A 234 -21.46 -1.70 -26.06
C GLU A 234 -20.05 -2.07 -25.56
N ILE A 235 -19.09 -1.25 -25.96
CA ILE A 235 -17.73 -1.16 -25.42
C ILE A 235 -17.59 0.28 -24.95
N LEU A 236 -17.58 0.48 -23.63
CA LEU A 236 -17.42 1.79 -23.01
C LEU A 236 -15.95 2.08 -22.82
N PHE A 237 -15.47 3.24 -23.26
CA PHE A 237 -14.15 3.73 -22.91
C PHE A 237 -14.23 4.58 -21.64
N SER A 238 -13.44 4.23 -20.63
CA SER A 238 -13.39 4.92 -19.34
C SER A 238 -11.94 5.13 -18.93
N GLY A 239 -11.30 6.15 -19.51
CA GLY A 239 -9.94 6.56 -19.18
C GLY A 239 -8.88 5.52 -19.58
N SER A 240 -8.39 4.73 -18.62
CA SER A 240 -7.38 3.68 -18.89
C SER A 240 -7.98 2.28 -19.07
N ASN A 241 -9.31 2.18 -19.14
CA ASN A 241 -10.01 0.90 -19.22
C ASN A 241 -11.05 0.92 -20.35
N ILE A 242 -11.33 -0.27 -20.87
CA ILE A 242 -12.57 -0.53 -21.61
C ILE A 242 -13.47 -1.43 -20.77
N ILE A 243 -14.78 -1.18 -20.84
CA ILE A 243 -15.82 -2.04 -20.27
C ILE A 243 -16.53 -2.71 -21.44
N VAL A 244 -16.53 -4.04 -21.47
CA VAL A 244 -16.93 -4.85 -22.61
C VAL A 244 -18.05 -5.80 -22.19
N ASP A 245 -19.15 -5.86 -22.95
CA ASP A 245 -20.21 -6.85 -22.75
C ASP A 245 -19.66 -8.28 -22.82
N GLU A 246 -20.04 -9.16 -21.89
CA GLU A 246 -19.57 -10.54 -21.84
C GLU A 246 -19.77 -11.35 -23.13
N ASN A 247 -20.75 -10.97 -23.95
CA ASN A 247 -21.06 -11.66 -25.20
C ASN A 247 -20.04 -11.36 -26.31
N LEU A 248 -19.19 -10.35 -26.13
CA LEU A 248 -18.10 -10.02 -27.05
C LEU A 248 -16.85 -10.88 -26.83
N VAL A 249 -16.73 -11.49 -25.65
CA VAL A 249 -15.55 -12.25 -25.24
C VAL A 249 -15.89 -13.71 -24.91
N GLU A 250 -14.86 -14.54 -24.87
CA GLU A 250 -14.91 -15.92 -24.38
C GLU A 250 -13.91 -16.05 -23.22
N LYS A 251 -14.34 -16.73 -22.15
CA LYS A 251 -13.52 -17.01 -20.98
C LYS A 251 -13.03 -18.45 -21.02
N GLU A 252 -11.73 -18.64 -20.89
CA GLU A 252 -11.07 -19.95 -20.92
C GLU A 252 -10.07 -20.10 -19.75
N LEU A 253 -9.65 -21.34 -19.50
CA LEU A 253 -8.67 -21.69 -18.47
C LEU A 253 -7.41 -22.23 -19.15
N ASP A 254 -6.25 -21.64 -18.84
CA ASP A 254 -4.98 -22.12 -19.37
C ASP A 254 -4.55 -23.40 -18.62
N SER A 255 -4.51 -24.51 -19.34
CA SER A 255 -4.25 -25.84 -18.76
C SER A 255 -2.87 -26.01 -18.13
N LYS A 256 -1.90 -25.12 -18.42
CA LYS A 256 -0.53 -25.19 -17.87
C LYS A 256 -0.37 -24.32 -16.64
N THR A 257 -1.02 -23.15 -16.63
CA THR A 257 -0.87 -22.16 -15.55
C THR A 257 -2.04 -22.17 -14.57
N ASN A 258 -3.13 -22.88 -14.89
CA ASN A 258 -4.39 -22.90 -14.16
C ASN A 258 -4.98 -21.49 -13.93
N LYS A 259 -4.69 -20.56 -14.86
CA LYS A 259 -5.15 -19.17 -14.81
C LYS A 259 -6.22 -18.94 -15.86
N GLU A 260 -7.22 -18.15 -15.48
CA GLU A 260 -8.28 -17.73 -16.38
C GLU A 260 -7.77 -16.64 -17.33
N TYR A 261 -8.20 -16.70 -18.58
CA TYR A 261 -8.00 -15.64 -19.57
C TYR A 261 -9.29 -15.41 -20.35
N ILE A 262 -9.41 -14.22 -20.93
CA ILE A 262 -10.43 -13.92 -21.92
C ILE A 262 -9.79 -13.61 -23.27
N HIS A 263 -10.52 -13.84 -24.34
CA HIS A 263 -10.19 -13.33 -25.67
C HIS A 263 -11.47 -12.87 -26.36
N PHE A 264 -11.35 -11.90 -27.25
CA PHE A 264 -12.49 -11.49 -28.06
C PHE A 264 -12.87 -12.61 -29.04
N LYS A 265 -14.18 -12.82 -29.24
CA LYS A 265 -14.66 -13.85 -30.15
C LYS A 265 -14.06 -13.62 -31.54
N PRO A 266 -13.54 -14.65 -32.24
CA PRO A 266 -12.84 -14.48 -33.51
C PRO A 266 -13.64 -13.76 -34.60
N LYS A 267 -14.98 -13.80 -34.53
CA LYS A 267 -15.86 -13.08 -35.46
C LYS A 267 -15.71 -11.56 -35.41
N TYR A 268 -15.28 -11.00 -34.28
CA TYR A 268 -15.11 -9.56 -34.08
C TYR A 268 -13.70 -9.05 -34.38
N ILE A 269 -12.73 -9.95 -34.51
CA ILE A 269 -11.32 -9.60 -34.73
C ILE A 269 -11.09 -9.33 -36.23
N TYR A 270 -10.46 -8.19 -36.53
CA TYR A 270 -9.95 -7.89 -37.86
C TYR A 270 -8.66 -8.67 -38.13
N LYS A 271 -8.57 -9.34 -39.28
CA LYS A 271 -7.36 -10.03 -39.74
C LYS A 271 -6.95 -9.46 -41.08
N ASP A 272 -5.78 -8.84 -41.14
CA ASP A 272 -5.23 -8.30 -42.38
C ASP A 272 -4.62 -9.43 -43.22
N LYS A 273 -5.21 -9.74 -44.37
CA LYS A 273 -4.73 -10.80 -45.26
C LYS A 273 -3.31 -10.52 -45.81
N LYS A 274 -2.91 -9.23 -45.96
CA LYS A 274 -1.63 -8.87 -46.59
C LYS A 274 -0.39 -9.00 -45.68
N LYS A 275 -0.55 -8.96 -44.35
CA LYS A 275 0.56 -9.19 -43.40
C LYS A 275 0.77 -10.67 -43.08
N ASP A 276 -0.26 -11.50 -43.25
CA ASP A 276 -0.18 -12.94 -43.00
C ASP A 276 0.51 -13.70 -44.15
N ASP A 277 0.42 -13.19 -45.38
CA ASP A 277 1.09 -13.78 -46.55
C ASP A 277 2.60 -13.38 -46.61
N ALA A 278 3.00 -12.23 -46.06
CA ALA A 278 4.41 -11.80 -46.02
C ALA A 278 5.29 -12.63 -45.06
N VAL A 279 4.67 -13.43 -44.17
CA VAL A 279 5.37 -14.44 -43.35
C VAL A 279 5.40 -15.81 -44.07
N GLN A 280 4.61 -15.99 -45.13
CA GLN A 280 4.52 -17.26 -45.87
C GLN A 280 5.43 -17.33 -47.11
N GLU A 281 5.91 -16.22 -47.66
CA GLU A 281 6.77 -16.24 -48.86
C GLU A 281 8.26 -16.48 -48.60
N SER A 282 8.68 -16.68 -47.33
CA SER A 282 10.09 -17.00 -47.01
C SER A 282 10.27 -18.32 -46.28
N THR A 283 9.63 -19.41 -46.71
CA THR A 283 10.13 -20.78 -46.46
C THR A 283 9.41 -21.77 -47.37
N ASP A 284 10.07 -22.21 -48.44
CA ASP A 284 9.77 -23.47 -49.11
C ASP A 284 10.11 -24.63 -48.16
N SER A 285 9.11 -25.18 -47.47
CA SER A 285 9.12 -26.55 -46.92
C SER A 285 7.74 -26.94 -46.35
N PRO A 286 7.16 -28.10 -46.74
CA PRO A 286 5.87 -28.54 -46.26
C PRO A 286 6.01 -29.34 -44.96
N LYS A 287 5.53 -28.79 -43.82
CA LYS A 287 4.88 -29.50 -42.68
C LYS A 287 4.92 -28.66 -41.39
N ASN A 288 3.74 -28.21 -40.99
CA ASN A 288 3.22 -27.86 -39.66
C ASN A 288 2.51 -26.51 -39.66
N LYS A 289 1.21 -26.54 -39.96
CA LYS A 289 0.30 -25.43 -39.64
C LYS A 289 0.28 -25.25 -38.12
N LYS A 290 1.15 -24.39 -37.57
CA LYS A 290 0.98 -23.89 -36.20
C LYS A 290 -0.36 -23.16 -36.14
N LYS A 291 -1.29 -23.71 -35.36
CA LYS A 291 -2.57 -23.07 -35.03
C LYS A 291 -2.21 -21.74 -34.33
N LYS A 292 -2.49 -20.59 -34.96
CA LYS A 292 -2.27 -19.26 -34.37
C LYS A 292 -3.06 -19.21 -33.06
N GLU A 293 -2.36 -19.13 -31.92
CA GLU A 293 -2.99 -18.90 -30.62
C GLU A 293 -3.64 -17.51 -30.63
N HIS A 294 -4.87 -17.41 -30.12
CA HIS A 294 -5.54 -16.13 -29.93
C HIS A 294 -4.83 -15.35 -28.81
N GLU A 295 -4.70 -14.02 -28.97
CA GLU A 295 -4.06 -13.17 -27.98
C GLU A 295 -4.87 -13.18 -26.67
N LYS A 296 -4.27 -13.69 -25.61
CA LYS A 296 -4.92 -13.94 -24.32
C LYS A 296 -4.89 -12.66 -23.47
N ILE A 297 -6.07 -12.15 -23.12
CA ILE A 297 -6.24 -11.08 -22.13
C ILE A 297 -6.34 -11.73 -20.76
N VAL A 298 -5.32 -11.55 -19.94
CA VAL A 298 -5.22 -12.19 -18.61
C VAL A 298 -5.42 -11.19 -17.46
N ASP A 299 -5.41 -9.90 -17.77
CA ASP A 299 -5.66 -8.82 -16.82
C ASP A 299 -7.06 -8.26 -17.13
N PHE A 300 -8.05 -8.73 -16.39
CA PHE A 300 -9.45 -8.30 -16.50
C PHE A 300 -10.17 -8.47 -15.16
N SER A 301 -11.24 -7.70 -14.97
CA SER A 301 -12.22 -7.93 -13.88
C SER A 301 -13.60 -8.16 -14.47
N TYR A 302 -14.44 -8.94 -13.79
CA TYR A 302 -15.82 -9.24 -14.23
C TYR A 302 -16.81 -8.67 -13.23
N ILE A 303 -17.75 -7.86 -13.72
CA ILE A 303 -18.82 -7.26 -12.92
C ILE A 303 -20.08 -8.10 -13.13
N GLN A 304 -20.39 -8.95 -12.17
CA GLN A 304 -21.45 -9.95 -12.28
C GLN A 304 -22.84 -9.32 -12.51
N ASP A 305 -23.17 -8.24 -11.79
CA ASP A 305 -24.48 -7.58 -11.89
C ASP A 305 -24.72 -6.93 -13.27
N LYS A 306 -23.64 -6.45 -13.89
CA LYS A 306 -23.68 -5.78 -15.21
C LYS A 306 -23.35 -6.72 -16.37
N ARG A 307 -22.85 -7.93 -16.09
CA ARG A 307 -22.39 -8.91 -17.09
C ARG A 307 -21.35 -8.31 -18.06
N THR A 308 -20.40 -7.56 -17.51
CA THR A 308 -19.35 -6.87 -18.27
C THR A 308 -17.96 -7.20 -17.76
N PHE A 309 -16.98 -7.19 -18.66
CA PHE A 309 -15.55 -7.28 -18.35
C PHE A 309 -14.89 -5.90 -18.41
N THR A 310 -14.09 -5.55 -17.41
CA THR A 310 -13.23 -4.37 -17.44
C THR A 310 -11.80 -4.81 -17.81
N ILE A 311 -11.25 -4.24 -18.88
CA ILE A 311 -9.92 -4.56 -19.41
C ILE A 311 -9.08 -3.28 -19.41
N PRO A 312 -7.88 -3.28 -18.80
CA PRO A 312 -6.95 -2.17 -18.87
C PRO A 312 -6.33 -2.06 -20.27
N ILE A 313 -6.27 -0.84 -20.81
CA ILE A 313 -5.76 -0.57 -22.14
C ILE A 313 -4.77 0.60 -22.16
N TYR A 314 -3.80 0.51 -23.07
CA TYR A 314 -2.75 1.51 -23.29
C TYR A 314 -3.25 2.66 -24.18
N ASP A 315 -4.00 2.34 -25.23
CA ASP A 315 -4.41 3.27 -26.28
C ASP A 315 -5.59 2.66 -27.02
N LEU A 316 -6.44 3.55 -27.51
CA LEU A 316 -7.61 3.19 -28.27
C LEU A 316 -7.70 4.19 -29.42
N ASN A 317 -7.77 3.66 -30.64
CA ASN A 317 -7.88 4.46 -31.84
C ASN A 317 -9.01 3.91 -32.71
N TYR A 318 -10.01 4.74 -32.94
CA TYR A 318 -11.12 4.42 -33.82
C TYR A 318 -10.90 4.98 -35.23
N ASN A 319 -10.95 4.10 -36.22
CA ASN A 319 -10.97 4.48 -37.63
C ASN A 319 -12.40 4.39 -38.16
N GLU A 320 -13.02 5.56 -38.35
CA GLU A 320 -14.41 5.69 -38.80
C GLU A 320 -14.63 5.14 -40.22
N GLU A 321 -13.73 5.48 -41.17
CA GLU A 321 -13.83 5.02 -42.57
C GLU A 321 -13.84 3.50 -42.71
N LYS A 322 -13.02 2.82 -41.89
CA LYS A 322 -12.88 1.36 -41.90
C LYS A 322 -13.81 0.67 -40.89
N LYS A 323 -14.49 1.44 -40.03
CA LYS A 323 -15.26 0.93 -38.88
C LYS A 323 -14.45 -0.03 -38.02
N GLN A 324 -13.22 0.37 -37.72
CA GLN A 324 -12.24 -0.46 -36.99
C GLN A 324 -11.84 0.22 -35.69
N LEU A 325 -11.85 -0.54 -34.59
CA LEU A 325 -11.38 -0.09 -33.29
C LEU A 325 -10.08 -0.82 -32.96
N LYS A 326 -8.99 -0.06 -32.91
CA LYS A 326 -7.67 -0.57 -32.58
C LYS A 326 -7.40 -0.33 -31.09
N ILE A 327 -7.28 -1.40 -30.33
CA ILE A 327 -7.12 -1.43 -28.90
C ILE A 327 -5.74 -2.00 -28.59
N LYS A 328 -4.89 -1.23 -27.93
CA LYS A 328 -3.62 -1.74 -27.39
C LYS A 328 -3.86 -2.16 -25.94
N ILE A 329 -3.79 -3.45 -25.66
CA ILE A 329 -4.08 -4.04 -24.33
C ILE A 329 -2.77 -4.25 -23.59
N GLY A 330 -2.63 -3.67 -22.38
CA GLY A 330 -1.42 -3.72 -21.57
C GLY A 330 -1.56 -2.97 -20.24
N VAL A 331 -0.56 -3.06 -19.37
CA VAL A 331 -0.57 -2.43 -18.05
C VAL A 331 0.53 -1.36 -17.98
N ARG A 332 0.12 -0.09 -17.80
CA ARG A 332 1.02 1.07 -17.70
C ARG A 332 0.75 1.87 -16.43
N LYS A 333 1.81 2.39 -15.81
CA LYS A 333 1.72 3.45 -14.81
C LYS A 333 1.96 4.78 -15.52
N SER A 334 1.06 5.75 -15.33
CA SER A 334 1.27 7.14 -15.75
C SER A 334 1.58 7.98 -14.52
N ILE A 335 2.59 8.83 -14.62
CA ILE A 335 3.08 9.68 -13.54
C ILE A 335 3.29 11.07 -14.11
N LYS A 336 2.61 12.05 -13.51
CA LYS A 336 2.82 13.45 -13.87
C LYS A 336 4.11 13.96 -13.24
N CYS A 337 4.99 14.54 -14.03
CA CYS A 337 6.35 14.83 -13.63
C CYS A 337 7.03 15.87 -14.54
N MET A 338 7.91 16.68 -13.96
CA MET A 338 8.69 17.67 -14.71
C MET A 338 10.07 17.10 -14.96
N LYS A 339 10.47 17.02 -16.24
CA LYS A 339 11.84 16.67 -16.61
C LYS A 339 12.77 17.77 -16.13
N ILE A 340 13.84 17.37 -15.44
CA ILE A 340 14.92 18.29 -15.07
C ILE A 340 15.86 18.37 -16.27
N ASP A 341 15.66 19.38 -17.10
CA ASP A 341 16.62 19.75 -18.14
C ASP A 341 17.70 20.62 -17.49
N ASP A 342 18.62 20.03 -16.72
CA ASP A 342 19.99 20.54 -16.47
C ASP A 342 20.66 19.81 -15.29
N TYR A 343 21.52 18.84 -15.60
CA TYR A 343 22.66 18.51 -14.75
C TYR A 343 23.90 18.32 -15.63
N ASN A 344 24.92 19.13 -15.38
CA ASN A 344 26.28 18.93 -15.89
C ASN A 344 26.81 17.59 -15.34
N PHE A 345 26.94 16.58 -16.20
CA PHE A 345 27.51 15.28 -15.86
C PHE A 345 29.03 15.37 -15.71
N GLU A 346 29.49 15.61 -14.49
CA GLU A 346 30.64 14.86 -13.98
C GLU A 346 30.06 13.83 -12.99
N PHE A 347 30.35 12.54 -13.20
CA PHE A 347 29.98 11.36 -12.40
C PHE A 347 28.76 10.49 -12.86
N PHE A 348 29.09 9.53 -13.74
CA PHE A 348 28.66 8.12 -13.87
C PHE A 348 27.18 7.66 -13.59
N ASP A 349 26.63 6.93 -14.58
CA ASP A 349 25.59 5.88 -14.51
C ASP A 349 24.08 6.22 -14.48
N HIS A 350 23.65 7.48 -14.61
CA HIS A 350 22.21 7.81 -14.69
C HIS A 350 21.76 8.04 -16.14
N ASN A 351 20.71 7.33 -16.59
CA ASN A 351 20.14 7.55 -17.93
C ASN A 351 19.06 8.66 -17.92
N GLU A 352 18.15 8.70 -16.93
CA GLU A 352 17.20 9.80 -16.75
C GLU A 352 16.76 9.98 -15.27
N ILE A 353 16.59 11.23 -14.83
CA ILE A 353 16.02 11.63 -13.53
C ILE A 353 14.82 12.54 -13.77
N VAL A 354 13.71 12.27 -13.09
CA VAL A 354 12.50 13.09 -13.20
C VAL A 354 11.99 13.49 -11.82
N ASP A 355 11.66 14.77 -11.65
CA ASP A 355 11.05 15.29 -10.43
C ASP A 355 9.53 15.10 -10.50
N VAL A 356 8.98 14.54 -9.41
CA VAL A 356 7.55 14.33 -9.27
C VAL A 356 7.02 15.35 -8.26
N ASN A 357 6.06 16.13 -8.69
CA ASN A 357 5.40 17.13 -7.86
C ASN A 357 3.95 16.75 -7.60
N ASN A 358 3.42 17.19 -6.47
CA ASN A 358 2.01 17.05 -6.14
C ASN A 358 1.17 17.87 -7.13
N ASN A 359 0.18 17.22 -7.71
CA ASN A 359 -0.70 17.80 -8.74
C ASN A 359 -1.53 18.99 -8.23
N VAL A 360 -1.74 19.13 -6.92
CA VAL A 360 -2.58 20.18 -6.32
C VAL A 360 -1.75 21.40 -5.93
N ASN A 361 -0.73 21.23 -5.09
CA ASN A 361 0.04 22.34 -4.52
C ASN A 361 1.41 22.55 -5.19
N ARG A 362 1.76 21.73 -6.19
CA ARG A 362 3.04 21.76 -6.95
C ARG A 362 4.31 21.52 -6.13
N GLU A 363 4.18 21.12 -4.87
CA GLU A 363 5.34 20.77 -4.03
C GLU A 363 5.99 19.48 -4.53
N LYS A 364 7.32 19.40 -4.42
CA LYS A 364 8.08 18.20 -4.76
C LYS A 364 7.73 17.07 -3.79
N ILE A 365 7.28 15.93 -4.31
CA ILE A 365 6.94 14.74 -3.52
C ILE A 365 8.01 13.65 -3.61
N GLY A 366 8.84 13.70 -4.65
CA GLY A 366 9.94 12.75 -4.81
C GLY A 366 10.60 12.83 -6.18
N THR A 367 11.46 11.85 -6.44
CA THR A 367 12.17 11.68 -7.71
C THR A 367 12.01 10.27 -8.24
N ILE A 368 12.13 10.12 -9.57
CA ILE A 368 12.18 8.84 -10.25
C ILE A 368 13.48 8.76 -11.04
N GLU A 369 14.21 7.66 -10.85
CA GLU A 369 15.48 7.41 -11.54
C GLU A 369 15.35 6.14 -12.39
N ILE A 370 15.75 6.22 -13.65
CA ILE A 370 15.62 5.11 -14.61
C ILE A 370 17.00 4.65 -15.09
N PHE A 371 17.24 3.34 -15.04
CA PHE A 371 18.49 2.69 -15.41
C PHE A 371 18.25 1.57 -16.42
N HIS A 372 19.02 1.53 -17.51
CA HIS A 372 18.97 0.41 -18.46
C HIS A 372 19.79 -0.77 -17.92
N LEU A 373 19.26 -2.00 -17.95
CA LEU A 373 19.93 -3.19 -17.37
C LEU A 373 20.66 -4.07 -18.40
N GLY A 374 20.53 -3.81 -19.70
CA GLY A 374 21.18 -4.58 -20.77
C GLY A 374 22.70 -4.35 -20.93
N SER A 375 23.40 -5.38 -21.44
CA SER A 375 24.86 -5.44 -21.64
C SER A 375 25.46 -4.41 -22.62
N ASP A 376 24.62 -3.81 -23.47
CA ASP A 376 25.01 -2.76 -24.43
C ASP A 376 24.84 -1.32 -23.89
N ALA A 377 24.60 -1.14 -22.57
CA ALA A 377 24.52 0.19 -21.95
C ALA A 377 25.75 1.09 -22.24
N ARG A 378 26.91 0.48 -22.53
CA ARG A 378 28.15 1.17 -22.92
C ARG A 378 28.24 1.60 -24.39
N LYS A 379 27.38 1.09 -25.30
CA LYS A 379 27.39 1.43 -26.73
C LYS A 379 26.44 2.56 -27.12
N LEU A 380 25.54 2.97 -26.22
CA LEU A 380 24.59 4.08 -26.44
C LEU A 380 25.24 5.48 -26.37
N GLN A 381 26.55 5.58 -26.07
CA GLN A 381 27.23 6.86 -25.83
C GLN A 381 27.65 7.62 -27.10
N HIS A 382 27.45 7.06 -28.30
CA HIS A 382 27.79 7.74 -29.55
C HIS A 382 26.77 7.43 -30.64
N GLU A 383 25.68 8.20 -30.71
CA GLU A 383 25.03 8.56 -31.97
C GLU A 383 23.86 9.52 -31.73
N ASP A 384 24.04 10.78 -32.14
CA ASP A 384 22.96 11.75 -32.32
C ASP A 384 21.96 11.22 -33.35
N ASN A 385 20.82 10.67 -32.91
CA ASN A 385 19.71 10.44 -33.81
C ASN A 385 18.36 10.58 -33.11
N LYS A 386 17.69 11.70 -33.38
CA LYS A 386 16.39 12.17 -32.87
C LYS A 386 15.18 11.26 -33.15
N ASN A 387 15.35 10.03 -33.64
CA ASN A 387 14.23 9.14 -34.00
C ASN A 387 14.64 7.65 -34.00
N ARG A 388 15.10 7.10 -32.86
CA ARG A 388 15.22 5.64 -32.70
C ARG A 388 14.14 5.11 -31.74
N VAL A 389 13.34 4.18 -32.27
CA VAL A 389 12.30 3.41 -31.56
C VAL A 389 12.79 1.95 -31.42
N ASP A 390 13.98 1.73 -30.87
CA ASP A 390 14.50 0.35 -30.67
C ASP A 390 15.08 0.08 -29.28
N ASP A 391 14.59 0.78 -28.25
CA ASP A 391 14.97 0.58 -26.85
C ASP A 391 13.98 -0.39 -26.17
N ARG A 392 14.31 -1.69 -26.21
CA ARG A 392 13.61 -2.74 -25.48
C ARG A 392 14.43 -3.11 -24.25
N GLY A 393 13.81 -3.07 -23.08
CA GLY A 393 14.44 -3.24 -21.77
C GLY A 393 15.05 -4.62 -21.51
N PRO A 394 15.36 -4.96 -20.24
CA PRO A 394 14.69 -4.42 -19.05
C PRO A 394 15.31 -3.12 -18.50
N PHE A 395 14.47 -2.31 -17.86
CA PHE A 395 14.86 -1.12 -17.11
C PHE A 395 14.58 -1.29 -15.62
N ARG A 396 15.44 -0.72 -14.80
CA ARG A 396 15.24 -0.56 -13.36
C ARG A 396 14.78 0.87 -13.09
N VAL A 397 13.60 1.01 -12.49
CA VAL A 397 13.04 2.29 -12.06
C VAL A 397 13.12 2.37 -10.54
N ILE A 398 13.64 3.46 -10.01
CA ILE A 398 13.74 3.72 -8.57
C ILE A 398 12.88 4.93 -8.23
N PHE A 399 11.91 4.73 -7.36
CA PHE A 399 11.12 5.80 -6.77
C PHE A 399 11.78 6.25 -5.48
N LYS A 400 11.94 7.55 -5.26
CA LYS A 400 12.47 8.13 -4.03
C LYS A 400 11.53 9.22 -3.51
N VAL A 401 10.96 9.03 -2.33
CA VAL A 401 10.17 10.06 -1.63
C VAL A 401 11.10 11.17 -1.17
N ASP A 402 10.63 12.41 -1.26
CA ASP A 402 11.35 13.57 -0.75
C ASP A 402 11.70 13.44 0.73
N GLU A 403 12.90 13.89 1.14
CA GLU A 403 13.41 13.72 2.49
C GLU A 403 12.53 14.41 3.55
N ALA A 404 11.95 15.57 3.27
CA ALA A 404 11.05 16.25 4.22
C ALA A 404 9.77 15.45 4.42
N ARG A 405 9.19 14.90 3.34
CA ARG A 405 8.01 14.03 3.41
C ARG A 405 8.33 12.73 4.14
N LYS A 406 9.47 12.11 3.87
CA LYS A 406 9.95 10.90 4.56
C LYS A 406 10.05 11.12 6.07
N LYS A 407 10.64 12.24 6.51
CA LYS A 407 10.73 12.62 7.93
C LYS A 407 9.35 12.81 8.55
N LYS A 408 8.42 13.45 7.84
CA LYS A 408 7.03 13.63 8.28
C LYS A 408 6.33 12.28 8.49
N ILE A 409 6.44 11.35 7.54
CA ILE A 409 5.84 10.01 7.62
C ILE A 409 6.36 9.26 8.85
N ILE A 410 7.69 9.23 9.06
CA ILE A 410 8.30 8.54 10.20
C ILE A 410 7.85 9.17 11.52
N THR A 411 7.79 10.51 11.58
CA THR A 411 7.34 11.23 12.78
C THR A 411 5.91 10.85 13.16
N GLN A 412 4.98 10.92 12.20
CA GLN A 412 3.58 10.56 12.41
C GLN A 412 3.41 9.10 12.83
N LEU A 413 4.20 8.20 12.24
CA LEU A 413 4.21 6.78 12.60
C LEU A 413 4.64 6.55 14.05
N ILE A 414 5.73 7.18 14.49
CA ILE A 414 6.23 7.07 15.85
C ILE A 414 5.24 7.69 16.85
N GLU A 415 4.67 8.85 16.52
CA GLU A 415 3.68 9.53 17.36
C GLU A 415 2.39 8.72 17.51
N ALA A 416 1.89 8.10 16.43
CA ALA A 416 0.74 7.21 16.49
C ALA A 416 1.00 6.02 17.44
N ILE A 417 2.17 5.40 17.35
CA ILE A 417 2.55 4.28 18.23
C ILE A 417 2.67 4.74 19.69
N ARG A 418 3.27 5.91 19.94
CA ARG A 418 3.49 6.46 21.28
C ARG A 418 2.19 6.87 21.97
N ASN A 419 1.29 7.54 21.25
CA ASN A 419 0.04 8.06 21.81
C ASN A 419 -1.06 7.00 21.91
N GLY A 420 -0.93 5.93 21.13
CA GLY A 420 -1.80 4.76 21.17
C GLY A 420 -2.64 4.59 19.92
N LEU A 421 -3.11 3.36 19.71
CA LEU A 421 -3.83 2.96 18.50
C LEU A 421 -5.34 2.89 18.74
N TYR A 422 -6.09 3.37 17.78
CA TYR A 422 -7.53 3.19 17.65
C TYR A 422 -7.83 1.73 17.26
N ALA A 423 -8.33 0.95 18.20
CA ALA A 423 -8.57 -0.48 18.03
C ALA A 423 -10.05 -0.80 18.15
N GLN A 424 -10.79 -0.78 17.04
CA GLN A 424 -12.18 -1.21 17.03
C GLN A 424 -12.30 -2.71 16.79
N SER A 425 -13.06 -3.40 17.64
CA SER A 425 -13.37 -4.82 17.45
C SER A 425 -14.85 -5.08 17.69
N SER A 426 -15.55 -5.60 16.67
CA SER A 426 -16.93 -6.12 16.81
C SER A 426 -17.94 -5.16 17.47
N GLY A 427 -17.82 -3.85 17.20
CA GLY A 427 -18.69 -2.82 17.78
C GLY A 427 -18.25 -2.29 19.16
N GLU A 428 -17.18 -2.82 19.74
CA GLU A 428 -16.54 -2.29 20.94
C GLU A 428 -15.48 -1.25 20.55
N ALA A 429 -15.53 -0.09 21.20
CA ALA A 429 -14.48 0.93 21.08
C ALA A 429 -13.38 0.60 22.09
N ASN A 430 -12.25 0.11 21.60
CA ASN A 430 -11.08 -0.18 22.42
C ASN A 430 -9.87 0.66 21.95
N THR A 431 -8.85 0.72 22.79
CA THR A 431 -7.62 1.46 22.51
C THR A 431 -6.40 0.65 22.92
N ILE A 432 -5.32 0.78 22.16
CA ILE A 432 -4.00 0.23 22.51
C ILE A 432 -3.15 1.41 22.97
N VAL A 433 -3.25 1.77 24.25
CA VAL A 433 -2.47 2.87 24.84
C VAL A 433 -1.25 2.29 25.56
N PRO A 434 -0.02 2.70 25.20
CA PRO A 434 1.18 2.23 25.88
C PRO A 434 1.18 2.63 27.36
N LEU A 435 1.28 1.64 28.24
CA LEU A 435 1.55 1.81 29.67
C LEU A 435 3.05 1.77 29.97
N PHE A 436 3.81 1.11 29.10
CA PHE A 436 5.27 1.21 29.01
C PHE A 436 5.64 1.40 27.54
N PHE A 437 6.57 2.30 27.28
CA PHE A 437 7.06 2.62 25.95
C PHE A 437 8.58 2.68 25.97
N MET A 438 9.23 1.94 25.07
CA MET A 438 10.67 1.98 24.88
C MET A 438 11.00 2.07 23.40
N ALA A 439 11.78 3.07 23.00
CA ALA A 439 12.28 3.25 21.65
C ALA A 439 13.80 3.33 21.64
N ALA A 440 14.45 2.80 20.60
CA ALA A 440 15.89 2.89 20.43
C ALA A 440 16.26 3.01 18.96
N ALA A 441 17.28 3.80 18.67
CA ALA A 441 17.97 3.79 17.39
C ALA A 441 18.80 2.52 17.27
N VAL A 442 18.73 1.85 16.12
CA VAL A 442 19.37 0.55 15.91
C VAL A 442 20.12 0.49 14.59
N LYS A 443 21.24 -0.23 14.57
CA LYS A 443 21.99 -0.50 13.32
C LYS A 443 21.23 -1.41 12.37
N VAL A 444 20.47 -2.35 12.93
CA VAL A 444 19.68 -3.34 12.18
C VAL A 444 18.21 -3.16 12.56
N PRO A 445 17.29 -2.94 11.60
CA PRO A 445 15.86 -2.74 11.86
C PRO A 445 15.19 -4.06 12.27
N SER A 446 15.40 -4.45 13.52
CA SER A 446 14.99 -5.72 14.12
C SER A 446 14.42 -5.48 15.53
N PRO A 447 13.50 -6.33 16.04
CA PRO A 447 12.88 -6.14 17.35
C PRO A 447 13.85 -6.50 18.49
N VAL A 448 15.03 -5.86 18.56
CA VAL A 448 16.13 -6.21 19.49
C VAL A 448 15.77 -6.03 20.96
N LEU A 449 14.80 -5.16 21.27
CA LEU A 449 14.33 -4.96 22.64
C LEU A 449 13.39 -6.10 23.09
N HIS A 450 12.64 -6.68 22.15
CA HIS A 450 11.51 -7.58 22.42
C HIS A 450 11.84 -8.80 23.29
N PRO A 451 12.99 -9.49 23.10
CA PRO A 451 13.30 -10.69 23.88
C PRO A 451 13.57 -10.43 25.35
N TYR A 452 14.03 -9.22 25.70
CA TYR A 452 14.48 -8.89 27.05
C TYR A 452 13.36 -8.31 27.91
N ILE A 453 12.46 -7.53 27.32
CA ILE A 453 11.42 -6.81 28.06
C ILE A 453 10.33 -7.77 28.55
N ASP A 454 10.06 -7.77 29.84
CA ASP A 454 8.95 -8.49 30.48
C ASP A 454 8.43 -7.70 31.70
N ILE A 455 7.40 -8.22 32.38
CA ILE A 455 6.92 -7.66 33.65
C ILE A 455 6.95 -8.69 34.77
N CYS A 456 7.28 -8.25 35.98
CA CYS A 456 7.11 -9.02 37.21
C CYS A 456 6.05 -8.38 38.10
N HIS A 457 5.43 -9.19 38.94
CA HIS A 457 4.50 -8.72 39.97
C HIS A 457 5.16 -8.86 41.34
N GLU A 458 5.47 -7.73 41.96
CA GLU A 458 6.14 -7.66 43.26
C GLU A 458 5.37 -6.73 44.20
N GLN A 459 5.10 -7.19 45.43
CA GLN A 459 4.49 -6.38 46.49
C GLN A 459 3.16 -5.69 46.07
N GLY A 460 2.37 -6.34 45.22
CA GLY A 460 1.09 -5.81 44.73
C GLY A 460 1.21 -4.78 43.60
N THR A 461 2.40 -4.60 43.05
CA THR A 461 2.67 -3.69 41.92
C THR A 461 3.36 -4.42 40.78
N TYR A 462 3.04 -4.05 39.54
CA TYR A 462 3.74 -4.56 38.37
C TYR A 462 4.96 -3.69 38.08
N LYS A 463 6.10 -4.32 37.77
CA LYS A 463 7.34 -3.65 37.38
C LYS A 463 7.85 -4.21 36.07
N VAL A 464 8.47 -3.35 35.26
CA VAL A 464 9.11 -3.76 34.00
C VAL A 464 10.53 -4.24 34.27
N ILE A 465 10.90 -5.39 33.70
CA ILE A 465 12.23 -6.00 33.84
C ILE A 465 12.92 -6.18 32.48
N GLY A 466 14.24 -6.40 32.51
CA GLY A 466 15.07 -6.68 31.33
C GLY A 466 15.46 -5.46 30.49
N VAL A 467 15.09 -4.24 30.89
CA VAL A 467 15.47 -2.99 30.19
C VAL A 467 16.99 -2.84 30.08
N LYS A 468 17.73 -3.17 31.15
CA LYS A 468 19.21 -3.10 31.17
C LYS A 468 19.86 -4.06 30.18
N ASP A 469 19.35 -5.28 30.10
CA ASP A 469 19.85 -6.29 29.16
C ASP A 469 19.55 -5.89 27.72
N ALA A 470 18.35 -5.34 27.49
CA ALA A 470 17.97 -4.77 26.20
C ALA A 470 18.94 -3.66 25.76
N LEU A 471 19.23 -2.72 26.66
CA LEU A 471 20.14 -1.59 26.41
C LEU A 471 21.61 -2.02 26.21
N SER A 472 22.00 -3.19 26.71
CA SER A 472 23.35 -3.73 26.55
C SER A 472 23.57 -4.36 25.16
N ASN A 473 22.54 -4.44 24.32
CA ASN A 473 22.65 -5.00 22.99
C ASN A 473 23.51 -4.13 22.05
N GLY A 474 24.52 -4.72 21.41
CA GLY A 474 25.49 -4.02 20.55
C GLY A 474 24.92 -3.42 19.25
N TRP A 475 23.65 -3.67 18.94
CA TRP A 475 22.94 -3.04 17.81
C TRP A 475 22.31 -1.70 18.17
N ILE A 476 22.21 -1.34 19.45
CA ILE A 476 21.71 -0.02 19.85
C ILE A 476 22.77 1.04 19.52
N GLU A 477 22.34 2.12 18.89
CA GLU A 477 23.21 3.23 18.54
C GLU A 477 23.46 4.19 19.71
N LYS A 478 24.58 4.91 19.61
CA LYS A 478 24.96 5.97 20.55
C LYS A 478 24.76 7.31 19.87
N ASP A 479 24.53 8.34 20.68
CA ASP A 479 24.52 9.71 20.20
C ASP A 479 25.96 10.23 19.93
N HIS A 480 26.28 10.50 18.66
CA HIS A 480 27.58 10.99 18.13
C HIS A 480 28.83 10.28 18.72
N ASP A 481 30.01 10.92 18.74
CA ASP A 481 31.31 10.39 19.24
C ASP A 481 31.34 10.01 20.75
N SER A 482 30.15 9.78 21.34
CA SER A 482 29.76 9.02 22.55
C SER A 482 29.31 9.86 23.76
N LYS A 483 28.16 9.47 24.37
CA LYS A 483 28.11 8.93 25.76
C LYS A 483 26.78 8.25 26.15
N PRO A 484 25.57 8.78 25.86
CA PRO A 484 24.33 8.05 26.10
C PRO A 484 23.95 7.17 24.90
N LEU A 485 23.27 6.06 25.17
CA LEU A 485 22.57 5.31 24.13
C LEU A 485 21.42 6.16 23.61
N LEU A 486 21.22 6.14 22.29
CA LEU A 486 20.11 6.80 21.63
C LEU A 486 18.85 5.94 21.79
N ALA A 487 18.36 5.90 23.03
CA ALA A 487 17.20 5.18 23.48
C ALA A 487 16.39 6.05 24.44
N TYR A 488 15.07 5.86 24.41
CA TYR A 488 14.10 6.56 25.24
C TYR A 488 13.19 5.52 25.91
N VAL A 489 12.94 5.69 27.20
CA VAL A 489 12.09 4.79 27.99
C VAL A 489 11.10 5.63 28.79
N GLN A 490 9.83 5.25 28.77
CA GLN A 490 8.76 5.90 29.50
C GLN A 490 7.85 4.84 30.14
N GLY A 491 7.74 4.89 31.46
CA GLY A 491 6.73 4.15 32.23
C GLY A 491 5.48 4.99 32.48
N SER A 492 4.44 4.35 33.01
CA SER A 492 3.22 5.00 33.52
C SER A 492 3.09 4.71 35.03
N GLU A 493 2.15 5.35 35.72
CA GLU A 493 1.88 5.01 37.13
C GLU A 493 1.49 3.54 37.34
N ARG A 494 0.86 2.91 36.34
CA ARG A 494 0.44 1.51 36.37
C ARG A 494 1.58 0.52 36.06
N LEU A 495 2.56 0.96 35.27
CA LEU A 495 3.80 0.24 34.96
C LEU A 495 4.99 1.19 35.11
N PRO A 496 5.37 1.52 36.35
CA PRO A 496 6.42 2.49 36.60
C PRO A 496 7.77 1.94 36.16
N PHE A 497 8.59 2.82 35.62
CA PHE A 497 9.98 2.53 35.32
C PHE A 497 10.81 3.79 35.55
N GLU A 498 11.84 3.66 36.38
CA GLU A 498 12.84 4.70 36.59
C GLU A 498 14.22 4.16 36.19
N PRO A 499 15.00 4.89 35.39
CA PRO A 499 16.37 4.50 35.09
C PRO A 499 17.19 4.44 36.38
N ASP A 500 17.84 3.30 36.66
CA ASP A 500 18.72 3.12 37.83
C ASP A 500 20.06 3.88 37.72
N GLY A 501 20.26 4.64 36.64
CA GLY A 501 21.48 5.40 36.35
C GLY A 501 22.67 4.56 35.88
N SER A 502 22.55 3.23 35.86
CA SER A 502 23.64 2.33 35.44
C SER A 502 23.91 2.39 33.94
N VAL A 503 22.90 2.75 33.16
CA VAL A 503 23.00 2.97 31.71
C VAL A 503 22.54 4.38 31.37
N LYS A 504 23.39 5.16 30.71
CA LYS A 504 23.03 6.49 30.23
C LYS A 504 22.21 6.38 28.94
N ILE A 505 20.98 6.86 28.97
CA ILE A 505 20.06 6.93 27.83
C ILE A 505 19.59 8.37 27.63
N VAL A 506 18.91 8.65 26.51
CA VAL A 506 18.29 9.96 26.27
C VAL A 506 16.96 10.01 27.03
N SER A 507 16.89 10.89 28.02
CA SER A 507 15.70 11.00 28.91
C SER A 507 14.59 11.89 28.35
N ASP A 508 14.91 12.80 27.43
CA ASP A 508 13.95 13.71 26.83
C ASP A 508 13.48 13.23 25.45
N TRP A 509 12.17 13.30 25.21
CA TRP A 509 11.56 12.85 23.96
C TRP A 509 12.05 13.66 22.75
N ASN A 510 12.14 14.98 22.87
CA ASN A 510 12.52 15.84 21.76
C ASN A 510 14.00 15.64 21.40
N GLN A 511 14.85 15.45 22.41
CA GLN A 511 16.25 15.05 22.21
C GLN A 511 16.36 13.69 21.51
N PHE A 512 15.52 12.71 21.88
CA PHE A 512 15.51 11.40 21.21
C PHE A 512 15.11 11.53 19.74
N MET A 513 14.01 12.25 19.45
CA MET A 513 13.54 12.50 18.08
C MET A 513 14.62 13.21 17.24
N LYS A 514 15.26 14.23 17.81
CA LYS A 514 16.37 14.94 17.15
C LYS A 514 17.56 14.02 16.88
N GLY A 515 17.95 13.19 17.84
CA GLY A 515 19.07 12.26 17.69
C GLY A 515 18.83 11.19 16.63
N ILE A 516 17.58 10.80 16.35
CA ILE A 516 17.24 9.89 15.24
C ILE A 516 17.04 10.61 13.89
N GLY A 517 17.37 11.91 13.80
CA GLY A 517 17.33 12.67 12.55
C GLY A 517 16.00 13.40 12.29
N LEU A 518 15.08 13.42 13.27
CA LEU A 518 13.75 14.05 13.16
C LEU A 518 13.72 15.37 13.94
N SER A 519 13.58 16.50 13.25
CA SER A 519 13.38 17.80 13.89
C SER A 519 11.89 18.05 14.10
N LEU A 520 11.48 18.23 15.36
CA LEU A 520 10.18 18.77 15.73
C LEU A 520 10.26 20.30 15.74
N ASP A 521 10.63 20.94 14.62
CA ASP A 521 10.73 22.40 14.58
C ASP A 521 9.37 23.01 14.16
N ASP A 522 8.73 23.60 15.16
CA ASP A 522 7.82 24.75 15.19
C ASP A 522 6.62 24.79 14.22
N LYS A 523 5.43 24.58 14.81
CA LYS A 523 4.19 25.22 14.36
C LYS A 523 4.38 26.74 14.29
N LYS A 524 4.82 27.26 13.15
CA LYS A 524 4.58 28.63 12.71
C LYS A 524 4.24 28.57 11.23
N ASP A 525 2.95 28.42 10.96
CA ASP A 525 2.27 29.02 9.81
C ASP A 525 0.77 28.73 9.93
N SER A 526 0.05 29.70 10.54
CA SER A 526 -1.38 30.02 10.32
C SER A 526 -1.92 30.96 11.42
N GLN A 527 -1.25 32.08 11.66
CA GLN A 527 -1.90 33.27 12.22
C GLN A 527 -1.32 34.53 11.58
N GLU A 528 -1.57 34.72 10.29
CA GLU A 528 -1.65 36.05 9.70
C GLU A 528 -2.81 36.05 8.69
N GLY A 529 -3.79 36.92 8.90
CA GLY A 529 -4.86 37.19 7.93
C GLY A 529 -6.29 37.10 8.47
N SER A 530 -6.68 38.02 9.38
CA SER A 530 -7.98 38.73 9.37
C SER A 530 -8.34 39.33 10.74
N SER A 531 -7.54 40.30 11.21
CA SER A 531 -8.04 41.31 12.15
C SER A 531 -8.78 42.41 11.38
N SER A 532 -10.00 42.12 10.89
CA SER A 532 -10.94 43.19 10.55
C SER A 532 -11.72 43.57 11.80
N SER A 533 -11.30 44.66 12.43
CA SER A 533 -12.05 45.36 13.48
C SER A 533 -13.47 45.69 13.00
N ALA A 534 -14.49 45.12 13.65
CA ALA A 534 -15.85 45.63 13.62
C ALA A 534 -16.31 45.89 15.06
N ASN A 535 -16.46 47.18 15.39
CA ASN A 535 -17.09 47.68 16.61
C ASN A 535 -18.51 47.12 16.76
N PRO A 536 -18.94 46.70 17.97
CA PRO A 536 -20.36 46.64 18.29
C PRO A 536 -20.78 48.02 18.81
N SER A 537 -21.44 48.80 17.94
CA SER A 537 -22.22 49.95 18.36
C SER A 537 -23.52 49.47 19.02
N ASN A 538 -23.74 49.95 20.24
CA ASN A 538 -25.02 50.03 20.92
C ASN A 538 -26.17 50.44 20.00
N HIS A 539 -27.33 49.80 20.15
CA HIS A 539 -28.67 50.36 20.37
C HIS A 539 -29.66 49.18 20.41
N GLN A 540 -30.35 48.97 21.53
CA GLN A 540 -31.76 49.32 21.74
C GLN A 540 -32.74 48.54 20.86
#